data_AF-A0A251T3V7-F1
#
_entry.id   AF-A0A251T3V7-F1
#
_cell.length_a   1.000
_cell.length_b   1.000
_cell.length_c   1.000
_cell.angle_alpha   90.00
_cell.angle_beta   90.00
_cell.angle_gamma   90.00
#
_symmetry.space_group_name_H-M   'P 1'
#
loop_
_entity.id
_entity.type
_entity.pdbx_description
1 polymer ?
#
loop_
_entity_poly.entity_id
_entity_poly.type
_entity_poly.pdbx_seq_one_letter_code
_entity_poly.pdbx_strand_id
1 'polypeptide(L)'
;MEEAEKELERRSKFLSNLIQKKKATDQQNLHQQLNIKVKASDMSIVLQNKAFECAKHHIASTGNGIKIDSKRLALALKKEFDTSYGPAWHCIVGTNFGSYVTHSVGGFLYFSINKVYVLLFKTSVEPMAH
;
A
#
# COMPACT_ATOMS: atom_id res chain seq x y z
N MET A 1 36.58 -40.04 8.30
CA MET A 1 35.50 -39.45 9.13
C MET A 1 35.44 -37.94 8.91
N GLU A 2 36.57 -37.24 9.00
CA GLU A 2 36.69 -35.78 8.84
C GLU A 2 36.32 -35.24 7.44
N GLU A 3 36.60 -35.96 6.35
CA GLU A 3 36.23 -35.54 4.98
C GLU A 3 34.72 -35.54 4.74
N ALA A 4 34.02 -36.54 5.28
CA ALA A 4 32.56 -36.63 5.16
C ALA A 4 31.87 -35.48 5.91
N GLU A 5 32.45 -35.06 7.04
CA GLU A 5 31.95 -33.95 7.85
C GLU A 5 32.15 -32.59 7.15
N LYS A 6 33.33 -32.37 6.55
CA LYS A 6 33.61 -31.18 5.72
C LYS A 6 32.66 -31.08 4.52
N GLU A 7 32.37 -32.21 3.86
CA GLU A 7 31.44 -32.25 2.74
C GLU A 7 29.99 -31.97 3.18
N LEU A 8 29.57 -32.51 4.33
CA LEU A 8 28.25 -32.25 4.90
C LEU A 8 28.07 -30.75 5.25
N GLU A 9 29.09 -30.13 5.83
CA GLU A 9 29.06 -28.71 6.18
C GLU A 9 29.00 -27.82 4.93
N ARG A 10 29.73 -28.20 3.87
CA ARG A 10 29.71 -27.49 2.58
C ARG A 10 28.33 -27.55 1.93
N ARG A 11 27.68 -28.71 1.96
CA ARG A 11 26.29 -28.88 1.48
C ARG A 11 25.29 -28.09 2.33
N SER A 12 25.45 -28.10 3.65
CA SER A 12 24.61 -27.33 4.57
C SER A 12 24.68 -25.82 4.29
N LYS A 13 25.90 -25.28 4.14
CA LYS A 13 26.15 -23.87 3.76
C LYS A 13 25.60 -23.52 2.37
N PHE A 14 25.68 -24.44 1.42
CA PHE A 14 25.14 -24.23 0.07
C PHE A 14 23.61 -24.16 0.09
N LEU A 15 22.95 -25.08 0.80
CA LEU A 15 21.50 -25.09 0.94
C LEU A 15 20.97 -23.87 1.69
N SER A 16 21.64 -23.45 2.77
CA SER A 16 21.23 -22.24 3.51
C SER A 16 21.32 -20.98 2.66
N ASN A 17 22.38 -20.84 1.85
CA ASN A 17 22.51 -19.74 0.89
C ASN A 17 21.43 -19.78 -0.20
N LEU A 18 21.08 -20.96 -0.73
CA LEU A 18 19.98 -21.11 -1.70
C LEU A 18 18.62 -20.72 -1.09
N ILE A 19 18.36 -21.13 0.15
CA ILE A 19 17.12 -20.78 0.87
C ILE A 19 17.06 -19.27 1.12
N GLN A 20 18.15 -18.65 1.55
CA GLN A 20 18.22 -17.20 1.76
C GLN A 20 18.02 -16.43 0.45
N LYS A 21 18.66 -16.86 -0.63
CA LYS A 21 18.54 -16.23 -1.95
C LYS A 21 17.11 -16.36 -2.51
N LYS A 22 16.49 -17.53 -2.36
CA LYS A 22 15.08 -17.75 -2.73
C LYS A 22 14.12 -16.91 -1.89
N LYS A 23 14.33 -16.79 -0.56
CA LYS A 23 13.54 -15.91 0.30
C LYS A 23 13.67 -14.43 -0.10
N ALA A 24 14.88 -13.97 -0.46
CA ALA A 24 15.11 -12.61 -0.93
C ALA A 24 14.42 -12.36 -2.28
N THR A 25 14.52 -13.29 -3.24
CA THR A 25 13.81 -13.20 -4.53
C THR A 25 12.29 -13.27 -4.37
N ASP A 26 11.76 -14.12 -3.49
CA ASP A 26 10.31 -14.22 -3.25
C ASP A 26 9.78 -12.96 -2.53
N GLN A 27 10.56 -12.34 -1.63
CA GLN A 27 10.25 -11.03 -1.03
C GLN A 27 10.33 -9.89 -2.06
N GLN A 28 11.32 -9.90 -2.97
CA GLN A 28 11.46 -8.91 -4.03
C GLN A 28 10.37 -9.04 -5.11
N ASN A 29 9.94 -10.25 -5.46
CA ASN A 29 8.83 -10.49 -6.40
C ASN A 29 7.48 -10.04 -5.81
N LEU A 30 7.25 -10.21 -4.50
CA LEU A 30 6.08 -9.64 -3.83
C LEU A 30 6.08 -8.10 -3.90
N HIS A 31 7.27 -7.48 -3.92
CA HIS A 31 7.45 -6.03 -4.00
C HIS A 31 7.10 -5.44 -5.40
N GLN A 32 6.89 -6.27 -6.43
CA GLN A 32 6.65 -5.81 -7.81
C GLN A 32 5.21 -5.97 -8.35
N GLN A 33 4.22 -6.44 -7.57
CA GLN A 33 2.87 -6.75 -8.12
C GLN A 33 1.69 -6.06 -7.42
N LEU A 34 1.77 -4.77 -7.12
CA LEU A 34 0.55 -3.99 -6.85
C LEU A 34 0.08 -3.34 -8.15
N ASN A 35 -0.95 -3.94 -8.77
CA ASN A 35 -1.55 -3.42 -10.00
C ASN A 35 -2.43 -2.21 -9.66
N ILE A 36 -1.79 -1.04 -9.57
CA ILE A 36 -2.43 0.23 -9.31
C ILE A 36 -3.01 0.76 -10.62
N LYS A 37 -4.31 1.04 -10.64
CA LYS A 37 -4.99 1.66 -11.78
C LYS A 37 -5.81 2.85 -11.32
N VAL A 38 -5.47 4.03 -11.82
CA VAL A 38 -6.29 5.23 -11.63
C VAL A 38 -7.57 5.08 -12.42
N LYS A 39 -8.69 5.36 -11.77
CA LYS A 39 -10.03 5.32 -12.36
C LYS A 39 -10.55 6.72 -12.63
N ALA A 40 -10.30 7.64 -11.70
CA ALA A 40 -10.58 9.07 -11.85
C ALA A 40 -9.72 9.85 -10.85
N SER A 41 -9.28 11.06 -11.22
CA SER A 41 -8.55 11.94 -10.31
C SER A 41 -8.56 13.37 -10.83
N ASP A 42 -8.61 14.34 -9.92
CA ASP A 42 -8.36 15.76 -10.20
C ASP A 42 -7.10 16.31 -9.50
N MET A 43 -6.45 15.49 -8.65
CA MET A 43 -5.21 15.86 -7.96
C MET A 43 -3.96 15.67 -8.84
N SER A 44 -2.89 16.40 -8.52
CA SER A 44 -1.62 16.35 -9.25
C SER A 44 -0.97 14.95 -9.20
N ILE A 45 -0.20 14.60 -10.24
CA ILE A 45 0.51 13.31 -10.30
C ILE A 45 1.44 13.08 -9.10
N VAL A 46 2.03 14.17 -8.58
CA VAL A 46 2.88 14.13 -7.40
C VAL A 46 2.07 13.65 -6.18
N LEU A 47 0.86 14.18 -6.00
CA LEU A 47 -0.01 13.79 -4.89
C LEU A 47 -0.57 12.37 -5.06
N GLN A 48 -0.90 11.96 -6.29
CA GLN A 48 -1.28 10.58 -6.59
C GLN A 48 -0.17 9.61 -6.21
N ASN A 49 1.09 9.90 -6.58
CA ASN A 49 2.23 9.07 -6.22
C ASN A 49 2.39 8.96 -4.70
N LYS A 50 2.15 10.03 -3.94
CA LYS A 50 2.17 9.97 -2.47
C LYS A 50 1.08 9.05 -1.91
N ALA A 51 -0.12 9.06 -2.47
CA ALA A 51 -1.18 8.11 -2.10
C ALA A 51 -0.76 6.67 -2.41
N PHE A 52 -0.17 6.43 -3.58
CA PHE A 52 0.28 5.09 -3.98
C PHE A 52 1.39 4.57 -3.08
N GLU A 53 2.39 5.38 -2.76
CA GLU A 53 3.47 4.98 -1.86
C GLU A 53 2.95 4.70 -0.45
N CYS A 54 2.05 5.54 0.09
CA CYS A 54 1.40 5.28 1.38
C CYS A 54 0.66 3.93 1.37
N ALA A 55 -0.10 3.65 0.31
CA ALA A 55 -0.83 2.40 0.19
C ALA A 55 0.10 1.18 0.04
N LYS A 56 1.14 1.28 -0.79
CA LYS A 56 2.15 0.22 -0.97
C LYS A 56 2.85 -0.10 0.34
N HIS A 57 3.32 0.93 1.05
CA HIS A 57 4.01 0.77 2.33
C HIS A 57 3.10 0.06 3.35
N HIS A 58 1.84 0.50 3.47
CA HIS A 58 0.88 -0.12 4.38
C HIS A 58 0.60 -1.59 4.04
N ILE A 59 0.43 -1.91 2.75
CA ILE A 59 0.19 -3.28 2.28
C ILE A 59 1.42 -4.16 2.53
N ALA A 60 2.63 -3.65 2.28
CA ALA A 60 3.87 -4.38 2.53
C ALA A 60 4.08 -4.71 4.02
N SER A 61 3.73 -3.78 4.93
CA SER A 61 3.89 -3.99 6.37
C SER A 61 2.88 -4.97 6.99
N THR A 62 1.73 -5.22 6.35
CA THR A 62 0.62 -5.97 6.98
C THR A 62 0.67 -7.50 6.74
N GLY A 63 1.67 -8.00 5.99
CA GLY A 63 2.00 -9.43 5.93
C GLY A 63 1.19 -10.28 4.92
N ASN A 64 1.93 -11.10 4.17
CA ASN A 64 1.53 -12.20 3.28
C ASN A 64 0.68 -11.90 2.04
N GLY A 65 0.21 -10.68 1.80
CA GLY A 65 -0.43 -10.30 0.52
C GLY A 65 -1.78 -10.98 0.20
N ILE A 66 -2.30 -11.81 1.12
CA ILE A 66 -3.54 -12.58 0.92
C ILE A 66 -4.77 -11.68 1.07
N LYS A 67 -4.72 -10.68 1.95
CA LYS A 67 -5.88 -9.81 2.23
C LYS A 67 -5.45 -8.41 2.65
N ILE A 68 -5.90 -7.40 1.91
CA ILE A 68 -5.75 -5.99 2.30
C ILE A 68 -6.72 -5.71 3.45
N ASP A 69 -6.21 -5.21 4.58
CA ASP A 69 -7.05 -4.68 5.65
C ASP A 69 -7.57 -3.30 5.23
N SER A 70 -8.78 -3.28 4.67
CA SER A 70 -9.41 -2.06 4.16
C SER A 70 -9.51 -0.96 5.22
N LYS A 71 -9.80 -1.32 6.48
CA LYS A 71 -9.99 -0.36 7.56
C LYS A 71 -8.67 0.31 7.91
N ARG A 72 -7.59 -0.47 8.06
CA ARG A 72 -6.27 0.08 8.37
C ARG A 72 -5.70 0.88 7.21
N LEU A 73 -5.92 0.46 5.97
CA LEU A 73 -5.50 1.20 4.79
C LEU A 73 -6.22 2.55 4.68
N ALA A 74 -7.55 2.57 4.87
CA ALA A 74 -8.33 3.80 4.86
C ALA A 74 -7.84 4.79 5.94
N LEU A 75 -7.62 4.28 7.16
CA LEU A 75 -7.09 5.07 8.27
C LEU A 75 -5.69 5.64 7.96
N ALA A 76 -4.79 4.82 7.41
CA ALA A 76 -3.44 5.24 7.08
C ALA A 76 -3.43 6.37 6.05
N LEU A 77 -4.18 6.21 4.95
CA LEU A 77 -4.28 7.23 3.89
C LEU A 77 -4.89 8.53 4.41
N LYS A 78 -6.02 8.45 5.15
CA LYS A 78 -6.64 9.63 5.75
C LYS A 78 -5.66 10.37 6.67
N LYS A 79 -5.01 9.64 7.60
CA LYS A 79 -4.10 10.23 8.58
C LYS A 79 -2.90 10.90 7.90
N GLU A 80 -2.29 10.23 6.93
CA GLU A 80 -1.15 10.75 6.17
C GLU A 80 -1.52 12.06 5.47
N PHE A 81 -2.69 12.10 4.83
CA PHE A 81 -3.11 13.25 4.05
C PHE A 81 -3.64 14.41 4.89
N ASP A 82 -4.35 14.12 5.99
CA ASP A 82 -4.73 15.16 6.97
C ASP A 82 -3.49 15.83 7.57
N THR A 83 -2.47 15.04 7.90
CA THR A 83 -1.23 15.55 8.51
C THR A 83 -0.40 16.36 7.50
N SER A 84 -0.29 15.87 6.26
CA SER A 84 0.61 16.46 5.26
C SER A 84 -0.01 17.61 4.45
N TYR A 85 -1.32 17.58 4.23
CA TYR A 85 -2.01 18.48 3.30
C TYR A 85 -3.23 19.19 3.92
N GLY A 86 -3.37 19.09 5.24
CA GLY A 86 -4.41 19.71 6.04
C GLY A 86 -5.77 19.00 5.95
N PRO A 87 -6.54 18.99 7.04
CA PRO A 87 -7.86 18.37 7.07
C PRO A 87 -8.89 19.12 6.20
N ALA A 88 -10.03 18.51 5.84
CA ALA A 88 -10.45 17.15 6.19
C ALA A 88 -10.43 16.23 4.96
N TRP A 89 -9.59 15.20 5.02
CA TRP A 89 -9.55 14.11 4.06
C TRP A 89 -10.46 12.97 4.47
N HIS A 90 -11.03 12.29 3.49
CA HIS A 90 -11.87 11.12 3.67
C HIS A 90 -11.33 10.00 2.81
N CYS A 91 -11.30 8.78 3.33
CA CYS A 91 -10.84 7.63 2.60
C CYS A 91 -11.82 6.47 2.77
N ILE A 92 -12.26 5.90 1.65
CA ILE A 92 -13.13 4.73 1.58
C ILE A 92 -12.37 3.63 0.85
N VAL A 93 -12.36 2.43 1.42
CA VAL A 93 -11.64 1.28 0.86
C VAL A 93 -12.55 0.06 0.90
N GLY A 94 -12.72 -0.61 -0.24
CA GLY A 94 -13.59 -1.77 -0.35
C GLY A 94 -13.48 -2.50 -1.68
N THR A 95 -14.01 -3.72 -1.77
CA THR A 95 -14.07 -4.48 -3.03
C THR A 95 -15.24 -4.05 -3.91
N ASN A 96 -16.28 -3.45 -3.31
CA ASN A 96 -17.42 -2.88 -4.02
C ASN A 96 -18.03 -1.75 -3.18
N PHE A 97 -18.26 -0.59 -3.79
CA PHE A 97 -19.01 0.53 -3.21
C PHE A 97 -19.50 1.46 -4.33
N GLY A 98 -20.62 2.14 -4.07
CA GLY A 98 -21.04 3.32 -4.83
C GLY A 98 -20.73 4.58 -4.04
N SER A 99 -20.42 5.68 -4.73
CA SER A 99 -20.14 6.97 -4.09
C SER A 99 -20.71 8.12 -4.92
N TYR A 100 -21.37 9.06 -4.26
CA TYR A 100 -21.76 10.34 -4.84
C TYR A 100 -21.33 11.42 -3.84
N VAL A 101 -20.18 12.04 -4.08
CA VAL A 101 -19.51 12.92 -3.10
C VAL A 101 -19.17 14.26 -3.71
N THR A 102 -19.36 15.31 -2.92
CA THR A 102 -18.80 16.63 -3.21
C THR A 102 -17.42 16.72 -2.58
N HIS A 103 -16.44 17.18 -3.33
CA HIS A 103 -15.04 17.30 -2.89
C HIS A 103 -14.46 18.64 -3.32
N SER A 104 -13.40 19.05 -2.65
CA SER A 104 -12.62 20.23 -3.02
C SER A 104 -11.78 19.92 -4.26
N VAL A 105 -11.65 20.92 -5.14
CA VAL A 105 -10.85 20.81 -6.39
C VAL A 105 -9.40 20.46 -6.07
N GLY A 106 -8.84 19.54 -6.85
CA GLY A 106 -7.45 19.07 -6.72
C GLY A 106 -7.24 18.10 -5.55
N GLY A 107 -8.33 17.65 -4.92
CA GLY A 107 -8.32 16.84 -3.71
C GLY A 107 -8.87 15.44 -3.90
N PHE A 108 -9.14 14.96 -5.12
CA PHE A 108 -9.86 13.72 -5.39
C PHE A 108 -9.02 12.69 -6.18
N LEU A 109 -9.08 11.44 -5.69
CA LEU A 109 -8.44 10.29 -6.29
C LEU A 109 -9.26 9.02 -6.06
N TYR A 110 -9.66 8.40 -7.16
CA TYR A 110 -10.27 7.08 -7.20
C TYR A 110 -9.36 6.13 -7.97
N PHE A 111 -8.89 5.07 -7.31
CA PHE A 111 -8.00 4.09 -7.90
C PHE A 111 -8.27 2.68 -7.37
N SER A 112 -7.75 1.68 -8.06
CA SER A 112 -7.78 0.29 -7.59
C SER A 112 -6.37 -0.23 -7.34
N ILE A 113 -6.22 -1.05 -6.30
CA ILE A 113 -5.04 -1.87 -6.04
C ILE A 113 -5.51 -3.33 -6.11
N ASN A 114 -5.10 -4.04 -7.17
CA ASN A 114 -5.58 -5.40 -7.44
C ASN A 114 -7.11 -5.46 -7.56
N LYS A 115 -7.80 -6.05 -6.57
CA LYS A 115 -9.28 -6.18 -6.52
C LYS A 115 -9.95 -5.25 -5.51
N VAL A 116 -9.19 -4.35 -4.90
CA VAL A 116 -9.68 -3.39 -3.90
C VAL A 116 -9.67 -2.01 -4.49
N TYR A 117 -10.76 -1.27 -4.28
CA TYR A 117 -10.93 0.10 -4.69
C TYR A 117 -10.68 1.04 -3.51
N VAL A 118 -10.07 2.18 -3.81
CA VAL A 118 -9.72 3.23 -2.87
C VAL A 118 -10.25 4.55 -3.41
N LEU A 119 -11.07 5.22 -2.63
CA LEU A 119 -11.58 6.57 -2.89
C LEU A 119 -11.06 7.49 -1.80
N LEU A 120 -10.15 8.40 -2.17
CA LEU A 120 -9.54 9.39 -1.30
C LEU A 120 -9.96 10.78 -1.79
N PHE A 121 -10.60 11.57 -0.93
CA PHE A 121 -11.05 12.91 -1.30
C PHE A 121 -10.96 13.92 -0.16
N LYS A 122 -10.67 15.18 -0.47
CA LYS A 122 -10.69 16.30 0.47
C LYS A 122 -12.05 17.01 0.44
N THR A 123 -12.53 17.45 1.59
CA THR A 123 -13.70 18.33 1.73
C THR A 123 -13.30 19.65 2.37
N SER A 124 -13.99 20.73 1.98
CA SER A 124 -13.93 22.00 2.69
C SER A 124 -14.64 21.85 4.03
N VAL A 125 -13.91 22.08 5.12
CA VAL A 125 -14.48 22.18 6.45
C VAL A 125 -14.31 23.61 6.94
N GLU A 126 -15.42 24.27 7.24
CA GLU A 126 -15.38 25.55 7.94
C GLU A 126 -15.21 25.24 9.44
N PRO A 127 -14.17 25.75 10.10
CA PRO A 127 -14.05 25.62 11.55
C PRO A 127 -15.25 26.31 12.19
N MET A 128 -16.10 25.56 12.89
CA MET A 128 -17.10 26.17 13.76
C MET A 128 -16.33 26.87 14.88
N ALA A 129 -16.37 28.20 14.90
CA ALA A 129 -15.89 28.96 16.04
C ALA A 129 -16.77 28.59 17.25
N HIS A 130 -16.16 27.96 18.25
CA HIS A 130 -16.77 27.72 19.55
C HIS A 130 -16.41 28.87 20.50
#